data_AF-A0A954LHI4-F1
#
_entry.id   AF-A0A954LHI4-F1
#
_cell.length_a   1.000
_cell.length_b   1.000
_cell.length_c   1.000
_cell.angle_alpha   90.00
_cell.angle_beta   90.00
_cell.angle_gamma   90.00
#
_symmetry.space_group_name_H-M   'P 1'
#
loop_
_entity.id
_entity.type
_entity.pdbx_description
1 polymer ?
#
loop_
_entity_poly.entity_id
_entity_poly.type
_entity_poly.pdbx_seq_one_letter_code
_entity_poly.pdbx_strand_id
1 'polypeptide(L)'
;MEAGIVGLPNVGKSTLFNALTSSHAAQSANYPFCTIEPNEGVVSVPDVRLDIIQSYIKTQKVIPAILKLVDIAGIVKGASEGEGLGNKF
;
A
#
# COMPACT_ATOMS: atom_id res chain seq x y z
N MET A 1 -5.87 8.12 -3.42
CA MET A 1 -4.50 8.39 -3.90
C MET A 1 -3.72 7.09 -3.75
N GLU A 2 -3.01 6.66 -4.79
CA GLU A 2 -2.31 5.38 -4.86
C GLU A 2 -0.82 5.61 -5.02
N ALA A 3 0.01 4.78 -4.39
CA ALA A 3 1.46 4.80 -4.53
C ALA A 3 1.98 3.39 -4.83
N GLY A 4 2.79 3.28 -5.89
CA GLY A 4 3.41 2.02 -6.30
C GLY A 4 4.79 1.82 -5.69
N ILE A 5 5.06 0.64 -5.15
CA ILE A 5 6.41 0.23 -4.77
C ILE A 5 7.08 -0.35 -6.02
N VAL A 6 8.13 0.32 -6.50
CA VAL A 6 8.90 -0.08 -7.68
C VAL A 6 10.36 -0.32 -7.30
N GLY A 7 11.03 -1.17 -8.06
CA GLY A 7 12.43 -1.53 -7.83
C GLY A 7 12.82 -2.82 -8.53
N LEU A 8 14.12 -3.05 -8.61
CA LEU A 8 14.71 -4.20 -9.30
C LEU A 8 14.23 -5.54 -8.68
N PRO A 9 14.40 -6.66 -9.38
CA PRO A 9 14.20 -7.99 -8.80
C PRO A 9 15.04 -8.17 -7.52
N ASN A 10 14.47 -8.87 -6.52
CA ASN A 10 15.16 -9.29 -5.29
C ASN A 10 15.70 -8.18 -4.36
N VAL A 11 15.30 -6.91 -4.53
CA VAL A 11 15.71 -5.80 -3.63
C VAL A 11 14.88 -5.70 -2.33
N GLY A 12 14.03 -6.69 -2.05
CA GLY A 12 13.19 -6.69 -0.84
C GLY A 12 11.87 -5.91 -0.95
N LYS A 13 11.37 -5.63 -2.16
CA LYS A 13 10.07 -4.93 -2.37
C LYS A 13 8.93 -5.60 -1.61
N SER A 14 8.75 -6.91 -1.80
CA SER A 14 7.68 -7.65 -1.14
C SER A 14 7.87 -7.74 0.38
N THR A 15 9.11 -7.71 0.86
CA THR A 15 9.41 -7.59 2.30
C THR A 15 8.97 -6.24 2.86
N LEU A 16 9.26 -5.14 2.15
CA LEU A 16 8.83 -3.79 2.54
C LEU A 16 7.31 -3.64 2.47
N PHE A 17 6.70 -4.13 1.38
CA PHE A 17 5.25 -4.15 1.21
C PHE A 17 4.58 -4.87 2.38
N ASN A 18 5.01 -6.10 2.67
CA ASN A 18 4.49 -6.89 3.78
C ASN A 18 4.71 -6.20 5.13
N ALA A 19 5.85 -5.54 5.35
CA ALA A 19 6.09 -4.80 6.59
C ALA A 19 5.12 -3.62 6.73
N LEU A 20 4.87 -2.86 5.66
CA LEU A 20 3.97 -1.70 5.68
C LEU A 20 2.50 -2.11 5.83
N THR A 21 2.08 -3.20 5.19
CA THR A 21 0.70 -3.70 5.28
C THR A 21 0.45 -4.45 6.59
N SER A 22 1.39 -5.28 7.05
CA SER A 22 1.24 -6.04 8.29
C SER A 22 1.36 -5.18 9.56
N SER A 23 2.18 -4.12 9.53
CA SER A 23 2.40 -3.27 10.70
C SER A 23 1.25 -2.30 11.00
N HIS A 24 0.43 -1.96 10.00
CA HIS A 24 -0.61 -0.93 10.14
C HIS A 24 -2.00 -1.33 9.62
N ALA A 25 -2.18 -2.48 8.97
CA ALA A 25 -3.49 -2.95 8.52
C ALA A 25 -3.57 -4.46 8.21
N ALA A 26 -3.71 -5.27 9.26
CA ALA A 26 -4.55 -6.46 9.17
C ALA A 26 -6.00 -6.16 9.60
N GLN A 27 -6.44 -4.90 9.54
CA GLN A 27 -7.87 -4.59 9.46
C GLN A 27 -8.27 -4.59 8.00
N SER A 28 -8.37 -5.82 7.46
CA SER A 28 -9.22 -6.12 6.32
C SER A 28 -10.65 -5.77 6.72
N ALA A 29 -11.00 -4.48 6.64
CA ALA A 29 -12.38 -4.09 6.51
C ALA A 29 -12.84 -4.71 5.20
N ASN A 30 -13.64 -5.78 5.29
CA ASN A 30 -14.22 -6.52 4.18
C ASN A 30 -14.86 -5.55 3.18
N TYR A 31 -14.12 -5.15 2.16
CA TYR A 31 -14.68 -4.57 0.95
C TYR A 31 -15.03 -5.75 0.04
N PRO A 32 -16.31 -6.12 -0.10
CA PRO A 32 -16.69 -7.12 -1.08
C PRO A 32 -16.36 -6.54 -2.46
N PHE A 33 -15.89 -7.39 -3.39
CA PHE A 33 -15.59 -7.11 -4.82
C PHE A 33 -14.12 -6.97 -5.28
N CYS A 34 -13.11 -7.55 -4.62
CA CYS A 34 -11.78 -7.69 -5.26
C CYS A 34 -11.68 -9.01 -6.06
N THR A 35 -11.62 -8.86 -7.38
CA THR A 35 -11.13 -9.86 -8.35
C THR A 35 -9.61 -9.99 -8.15
N ILE A 36 -8.96 -11.10 -8.55
CA ILE A 36 -7.53 -11.36 -8.22
C ILE A 36 -6.62 -10.29 -8.87
N GLU A 37 -6.35 -9.24 -8.11
CA GLU A 37 -5.67 -7.99 -8.48
C GLU A 37 -4.25 -7.96 -7.90
N PRO A 38 -3.37 -7.03 -8.34
CA PRO A 38 -2.02 -6.83 -7.77
C PRO A 38 -2.03 -6.85 -6.24
N ASN A 39 -0.90 -7.16 -5.60
CA ASN A 39 -0.84 -7.09 -4.14
C ASN A 39 -1.07 -5.63 -3.70
N GLU A 40 -2.30 -5.34 -3.31
CA GLU A 40 -2.75 -4.03 -2.84
C GLU A 40 -2.85 -4.04 -1.32
N GLY A 41 -2.40 -2.96 -0.69
CA GLY A 41 -2.34 -2.81 0.74
C GLY A 41 -2.85 -1.43 1.13
N VAL A 42 -3.65 -1.36 2.18
CA VAL A 42 -4.16 -0.09 2.70
C VAL A 42 -3.42 0.24 3.97
N VAL A 43 -2.84 1.44 4.08
CA VAL A 43 -2.05 1.85 5.26
C VAL A 43 -2.59 3.17 5.78
N SER A 44 -2.80 3.24 7.10
CA SER A 44 -3.18 4.49 7.77
C SER A 44 -1.97 5.41 7.89
N VAL A 45 -2.15 6.68 7.54
CA VAL A 45 -1.09 7.69 7.66
C VAL A 45 -0.95 8.10 9.12
N PRO A 46 0.22 7.89 9.76
CA PRO A 46 0.43 8.29 11.14
C PRO A 46 0.45 9.82 11.24
N ASP A 47 -0.43 10.38 12.06
CA ASP A 47 -0.54 11.83 12.24
C ASP A 47 -0.85 12.19 13.70
N VAL A 48 0.18 12.64 14.43
CA VAL A 48 0.09 13.06 15.83
C VAL A 48 -0.89 14.22 16.06
N ARG A 49 -1.23 14.97 15.00
CA ARG A 49 -2.17 16.09 15.11
C ARG A 49 -3.58 15.60 15.42
N LEU A 50 -3.94 14.39 14.98
CA LEU A 50 -5.24 13.79 15.28
C LEU A 50 -5.42 13.56 16.78
N ASP A 51 -4.39 13.07 17.45
CA ASP A 51 -4.40 12.84 18.91
C ASP A 51 -4.46 14.17 19.68
N ILE A 52 -3.70 15.18 19.21
CA ILE A 52 -3.74 16.53 19.79
C ILE A 52 -5.15 17.11 19.68
N ILE A 53 -5.78 17.04 18.51
CA ILE A 53 -7.15 17.54 18.31
C ILE A 53 -8.13 16.77 19.20
N GLN A 54 -8.00 15.44 19.30
CA GLN A 54 -8.86 14.62 20.17
C GLN A 54 -8.70 14.94 21.66
N SER A 55 -7.53 15.47 22.07
CA SER A 55 -7.30 15.93 23.44
C SER A 55 -8.15 17.16 23.79
N TYR A 56 -8.38 18.07 22.83
CA TYR A 56 -9.22 19.26 22.99
C TYR A 56 -10.69 19.00 22.68
N ILE A 57 -10.98 18.15 21.70
CA ILE A 57 -12.33 17.84 21.24
C ILE A 57 -12.54 16.33 21.32
N LYS A 58 -13.28 15.87 22.32
CA LYS A 58 -13.56 14.45 22.50
C LYS A 58 -14.51 13.94 21.41
N THR A 59 -13.97 13.11 20.51
CA THR A 59 -14.75 12.41 19.48
C THR A 59 -14.88 10.93 19.82
N GLN A 60 -15.98 10.30 19.37
CA GLN A 60 -16.19 8.86 19.55
C GLN A 60 -15.23 8.02 18.69
N LYS A 61 -14.71 8.60 17.59
CA LYS A 61 -13.82 7.94 16.65
C LYS A 61 -12.83 8.93 16.06
N VAL A 62 -11.61 8.47 15.84
CA VAL A 62 -10.57 9.16 15.05
C VAL A 62 -10.42 8.38 13.75
N ILE A 63 -10.48 9.08 12.62
CA ILE A 63 -10.37 8.47 11.28
C ILE A 63 -9.10 9.05 10.64
N PRO A 64 -8.01 8.28 10.54
CA PRO A 64 -6.80 8.73 9.89
C PRO A 64 -6.97 8.83 8.37
N ALA A 65 -6.10 9.60 7.73
CA ALA A 65 -5.96 9.55 6.28
C ALA A 65 -5.42 8.17 5.85
N ILE A 66 -5.77 7.74 4.65
CA ILE A 66 -5.44 6.42 4.13
C ILE A 66 -4.57 6.54 2.88
N LEU A 67 -3.52 5.73 2.80
CA LEU A 67 -2.69 5.54 1.62
C LEU A 67 -2.90 4.12 1.07
N LYS A 68 -3.17 4.01 -0.24
CA LYS A 68 -3.21 2.72 -0.94
C LYS A 68 -1.84 2.45 -1.56
N LEU A 69 -1.21 1.37 -1.15
CA LEU A 69 0.06 0.86 -1.65
C LEU A 69 -0.18 -0.28 -2.63
N VAL A 70 0.55 -0.26 -3.74
CA VAL A 70 0.50 -1.33 -4.75
C VAL A 70 1.90 -1.89 -4.92
N ASP A 71 2.11 -3.19 -4.70
CA ASP A 71 3.38 -3.86 -5.05
C ASP A 71 3.38 -4.11 -6.57
N ILE A 72 4.21 -3.36 -7.28
CA ILE A 72 4.35 -3.49 -8.73
C ILE A 72 5.48 -4.49 -8.99
N ALA A 73 5.20 -5.46 -9.86
CA ALA A 73 6.20 -6.44 -10.29
C ALA A 73 7.50 -5.73 -10.73
N GLY A 74 8.66 -6.34 -10.47
CA GLY A 74 9.95 -5.67 -10.66
C GLY A 74 10.17 -5.21 -12.10
N ILE A 75 10.60 -3.95 -12.29
CA ILE A 75 10.98 -3.41 -13.59
C ILE A 75 12.27 -4.12 -14.03
N VAL A 76 12.18 -4.98 -15.04
CA VAL A 76 13.35 -5.61 -15.66
C VAL A 76 13.78 -4.74 -16.84
N LYS A 77 15.08 -4.52 -16.99
CA LYS A 77 15.66 -3.82 -18.14
C LYS A 77 15.23 -4.57 -19.42
N GLY A 78 14.46 -3.92 -20.30
CA GLY A 78 13.84 -4.57 -21.47
C GLY A 78 12.31 -4.79 -21.39
N ALA A 79 11.65 -4.34 -20.32
CA ALA A 79 10.19 -4.46 -20.18
C ALA A 79 9.41 -3.78 -21.34
N SER A 80 9.98 -2.77 -22.00
CA SER A 80 9.39 -2.09 -23.16
C SER A 80 9.58 -2.82 -24.50
N GLU A 81 10.39 -3.87 -24.56
CA GLU A 81 10.72 -4.61 -25.78
C GLU A 81 10.09 -6.01 -25.83
N GLY A 82 9.28 -6.38 -24.84
CA GLY A 82 8.47 -7.60 -24.85
C GLY A 82 9.16 -8.90 -24.40
N GLU A 83 10.43 -8.85 -23.98
CA GLU A 83 11.20 -9.99 -23.46
C GLU A 83 10.88 -10.29 -21.98
N GLY A 84 9.58 -10.42 -21.65
CA GLY A 84 9.08 -10.80 -20.34
C GLY A 84 7.63 -10.39 -20.10
N LEU A 85 7.14 -10.54 -18.85
CA LEU A 85 5.85 -9.97 -18.41
C LEU A 85 5.80 -8.43 -18.51
N GLY A 86 6.83 -7.79 -19.10
CA GLY A 86 6.99 -6.39 -19.49
C GLY A 86 5.79 -5.78 -20.23
N ASN A 87 5.05 -6.58 -20.99
CA ASN A 87 3.91 -6.12 -21.78
C ASN A 87 2.61 -5.93 -20.98
N LYS A 88 2.58 -6.30 -19.70
CA LYS A 88 1.46 -6.03 -18.77
C LYS A 88 1.77 -4.90 -17.79
N PHE A 89 2.89 -4.21 -17.97
CA PHE A 89 3.23 -2.99 -17.26
C PHE A 89 2.54 -1.79 -17.89
#